data_AF-A0A0D2M5G7-F1
#
_entry.id   AF-A0A0D2M5G7-F1
#
_cell.length_a   1.000
_cell.length_b   1.000
_cell.length_c   1.000
_cell.angle_alpha   90.00
_cell.angle_beta   90.00
_cell.angle_gamma   90.00
#
_symmetry.space_group_name_H-M   'P 1'
#
loop_
_entity.id
_entity.type
_entity.pdbx_description
1 polymer ?
#
loop_
_entity_poly.entity_id
_entity_poly.type
_entity_poly.pdbx_seq_one_letter_code
_entity_poly.pdbx_strand_id
1 'polypeptide(L)'
;MTGRKPARPALGGAAATVLLLLAPALLAPGARAQGLADDPNARLGAAQSLASLSKLLAQAQSFRTLFKANPSGACSSSIKSFCKSSATLDEIGTLYVAMSQQAFDARTAGLASPVRDQKDCLTCTSFATISAAEAAVSAALKQSAKSKEWSVQALHSCSTEHGEERTCRSTVSVLDAVKALQPSKRKLVTEDCLPYTISEGASYNKDNCAEKCKNQDPAISQGTFSYKQLNTPWEVQQHIRNWGGVITRLNVYQDLRTFFKDKPRGIYNGVERTGNQLMEPHAVLFVASCLRRPGRVPARARNRAAL
;
A
#
# COMPACT_ATOMS: atom_id res chain seq x y z
N MET A 1 -42.91 78.56 -45.62
CA MET A 1 -43.19 77.24 -46.22
C MET A 1 -42.28 76.23 -45.55
N THR A 2 -42.87 75.10 -45.11
CA THR A 2 -42.25 73.87 -44.56
C THR A 2 -41.35 74.05 -43.32
N GLY A 3 -41.49 73.37 -42.19
CA GLY A 3 -42.37 72.31 -41.73
C GLY A 3 -41.76 71.85 -40.40
N ARG A 4 -42.40 72.14 -39.26
CA ARG A 4 -42.02 71.59 -37.94
C ARG A 4 -42.39 70.11 -37.91
N LYS A 5 -41.42 69.25 -37.59
CA LYS A 5 -41.65 67.89 -37.05
C LYS A 5 -40.98 67.79 -35.68
N PRO A 6 -41.68 67.36 -34.62
CA PRO A 6 -41.08 66.94 -33.37
C PRO A 6 -40.96 65.41 -33.29
N ALA A 7 -40.28 64.97 -32.23
CA ALA A 7 -40.21 63.62 -31.63
C ALA A 7 -39.02 62.73 -32.05
N ARG A 8 -38.18 62.42 -31.06
CA ARG A 8 -38.24 61.16 -30.29
C ARG A 8 -37.30 61.22 -29.05
N PRO A 9 -37.72 60.71 -27.89
CA PRO A 9 -36.83 60.52 -26.74
C PRO A 9 -36.00 59.24 -26.93
N ALA A 10 -34.71 59.32 -26.65
CA ALA A 10 -33.85 58.16 -26.56
C ALA A 10 -34.10 57.44 -25.21
N LEU A 11 -34.66 56.24 -25.28
CA LEU A 11 -34.65 55.28 -24.18
C LEU A 11 -33.19 54.88 -23.91
N GLY A 12 -32.62 55.35 -22.80
CA GLY A 12 -31.41 54.79 -22.22
C GLY A 12 -31.75 53.45 -21.56
N GLY A 13 -31.44 52.36 -22.24
CA GLY A 13 -31.56 51.01 -21.69
C GLY A 13 -30.53 50.82 -20.56
N ALA A 14 -31.03 50.56 -19.36
CA ALA A 14 -30.24 50.02 -18.27
C ALA A 14 -29.83 48.59 -18.65
N ALA A 15 -28.57 48.42 -19.07
CA ALA A 15 -27.95 47.11 -19.21
C ALA A 15 -27.77 46.53 -17.79
N ALA A 16 -28.71 45.71 -17.36
CA ALA A 16 -28.55 44.85 -16.21
C ALA A 16 -27.46 43.82 -16.52
N THR A 17 -26.23 44.11 -16.10
CA THR A 17 -25.14 43.13 -16.08
C THR A 17 -25.48 42.07 -15.03
N VAL A 18 -26.18 41.02 -15.46
CA VAL A 18 -26.29 39.79 -14.69
C VAL A 18 -24.90 39.14 -14.70
N LEU A 19 -24.14 39.40 -13.64
CA LEU A 19 -22.91 38.70 -13.34
C LEU A 19 -23.28 37.25 -12.98
N LEU A 20 -23.39 36.38 -13.99
CA LEU A 20 -23.37 34.93 -13.79
C LEU A 20 -21.98 34.56 -13.25
N LEU A 21 -21.84 34.58 -11.93
CA LEU A 21 -20.80 33.84 -11.21
C LEU A 21 -21.10 32.35 -11.36
N LEU A 22 -20.86 31.80 -12.55
CA LEU A 22 -20.68 30.38 -12.75
C LEU A 22 -19.38 30.00 -12.06
N ALA A 23 -19.53 29.48 -10.85
CA ALA A 23 -18.47 28.92 -10.04
C ALA A 23 -17.60 27.96 -10.88
N PRO A 24 -16.26 28.11 -10.90
CA PRO A 24 -15.38 27.07 -11.41
C PRO A 24 -15.25 25.99 -10.31
N ALA A 25 -16.32 25.23 -10.10
CA ALA A 25 -16.34 24.07 -9.18
C ALA A 25 -16.16 22.73 -9.92
N LEU A 26 -15.63 22.74 -11.15
CA LEU A 26 -15.62 21.58 -12.05
C LEU A 26 -14.24 21.15 -12.57
N LEU A 27 -13.13 21.66 -12.04
CA LEU A 27 -11.78 21.24 -12.48
C LEU A 27 -10.82 20.90 -11.32
N ALA A 28 -11.33 20.39 -10.19
CA ALA A 28 -10.49 19.51 -9.38
C ALA A 28 -10.56 18.14 -10.06
N PRO A 29 -9.49 17.64 -10.73
CA PRO A 29 -9.46 16.25 -11.13
C PRO A 29 -9.65 15.44 -9.85
N GLY A 30 -10.82 14.80 -9.75
CA GLY A 30 -11.16 14.01 -8.59
C GLY A 30 -10.03 13.03 -8.32
N ALA A 31 -9.70 12.83 -7.04
CA ALA A 31 -8.79 11.82 -6.53
C ALA A 31 -9.31 10.39 -6.78
N ARG A 32 -9.71 10.10 -8.02
CA ARG A 32 -10.10 8.80 -8.51
C ARG A 32 -8.84 8.07 -8.95
N ALA A 33 -8.70 6.91 -8.31
CA ALA A 33 -7.88 5.78 -8.71
C ALA A 33 -6.38 5.90 -8.42
N GLN A 34 -6.01 5.57 -7.17
CA GLN A 34 -4.80 4.76 -6.88
C GLN A 34 -5.18 3.28 -6.63
N GLY A 35 -5.88 2.66 -7.59
CA GLY A 35 -5.91 1.20 -7.73
C GLY A 35 -6.80 0.38 -6.78
N LEU A 36 -7.36 0.99 -5.73
CA LEU A 36 -8.54 0.51 -5.02
C LEU A 36 -9.48 1.70 -4.84
N ALA A 37 -10.78 1.52 -5.10
CA ALA A 37 -11.77 2.57 -4.86
C ALA A 37 -11.76 2.99 -3.39
N ASP A 38 -12.00 4.27 -3.09
CA ASP A 38 -12.28 4.69 -1.72
C ASP A 38 -13.57 3.99 -1.27
N ASP A 39 -13.43 3.01 -0.38
CA ASP A 39 -14.55 2.28 0.17
C ASP A 39 -14.97 3.00 1.45
N PRO A 40 -16.17 3.62 1.51
CA PRO A 40 -16.66 4.23 2.74
C PRO A 40 -16.73 3.22 3.90
N ASN A 41 -16.77 1.92 3.60
CA ASN A 41 -16.70 0.84 4.59
C ASN A 41 -15.27 0.49 5.01
N ALA A 42 -14.22 1.08 4.44
CA ALA A 42 -12.83 0.82 4.83
C ALA A 42 -12.59 1.11 6.32
N ARG A 43 -13.26 2.13 6.88
CA ARG A 43 -13.22 2.41 8.33
C ARG A 43 -13.85 1.29 9.16
N LEU A 44 -14.99 0.77 8.71
CA LEU A 44 -15.66 -0.36 9.35
C LEU A 44 -14.79 -1.62 9.28
N GLY A 45 -14.21 -1.89 8.12
CA GLY A 45 -13.27 -3.00 7.92
C GLY A 45 -12.01 -2.89 8.78
N ALA A 46 -11.46 -1.69 8.94
CA ALA A 46 -10.32 -1.45 9.84
C ALA A 46 -10.68 -1.68 11.31
N ALA A 47 -11.84 -1.20 11.76
CA ALA A 47 -12.32 -1.43 13.13
C ALA A 47 -12.58 -2.92 13.40
N GLN A 48 -13.21 -3.62 12.47
CA GLN A 48 -13.40 -5.08 12.54
C GLN A 48 -12.06 -5.82 12.54
N SER A 49 -11.11 -5.42 11.71
CA SER A 49 -9.76 -6.01 11.66
C SER A 49 -9.01 -5.82 12.98
N LEU A 50 -9.12 -4.64 13.61
CA LEU A 50 -8.55 -4.35 14.92
C LEU A 50 -9.19 -5.19 16.03
N ALA A 51 -10.52 -5.33 16.01
CA ALA A 51 -11.24 -6.19 16.95
C ALA A 51 -10.86 -7.67 16.79
N SER A 52 -10.74 -8.15 15.55
CA SER A 52 -10.26 -9.50 15.25
C SER A 52 -8.82 -9.70 15.72
N LEU A 53 -7.93 -8.74 15.49
CA LEU A 53 -6.55 -8.78 15.97
C LEU A 53 -6.47 -8.79 17.50
N SER A 54 -7.27 -7.97 18.19
CA SER A 54 -7.25 -7.90 19.66
C SER A 54 -7.75 -9.20 20.29
N LYS A 55 -8.83 -9.78 19.75
CA LYS A 55 -9.35 -11.11 20.15
C LYS A 55 -8.28 -12.18 19.95
N LEU A 56 -7.67 -12.23 18.77
CA LEU A 56 -6.61 -13.16 18.42
C LEU A 56 -5.42 -13.07 19.37
N LEU A 57 -4.99 -11.85 19.73
CA LEU A 57 -3.88 -11.63 20.66
C LEU A 57 -4.22 -12.08 22.08
N ALA A 58 -5.44 -11.81 22.55
CA ALA A 58 -5.89 -12.26 23.85
C ALA A 58 -5.93 -13.80 23.94
N GLN A 59 -6.45 -14.46 22.90
CA GLN A 59 -6.48 -15.92 22.81
C GLN A 59 -5.07 -16.52 22.75
N ALA A 60 -4.18 -15.93 21.93
CA ALA A 60 -2.80 -16.37 21.81
C ALA A 60 -2.04 -16.24 23.14
N GLN A 61 -2.29 -15.17 23.91
CA GLN A 61 -1.69 -14.99 25.23
C GLN A 61 -2.23 -16.00 26.24
N SER A 62 -3.53 -16.28 26.23
CA SER A 62 -4.15 -17.30 27.07
C SER A 62 -3.52 -18.68 26.79
N PHE A 63 -3.42 -19.05 25.51
CA PHE A 63 -2.78 -20.30 25.09
C PHE A 63 -1.32 -20.37 25.55
N ARG A 64 -0.51 -19.31 25.36
CA ARG A 64 0.88 -19.28 25.85
C ARG A 64 0.98 -19.54 27.35
N THR A 65 0.06 -18.97 28.13
CA THR A 65 0.04 -19.13 29.58
C THR A 65 -0.30 -20.57 29.97
N LEU A 66 -1.33 -21.14 29.35
CA LEU A 66 -1.72 -22.54 29.55
C LEU A 66 -0.63 -23.51 29.10
N PHE A 67 -0.07 -23.32 27.90
CA PHE A 67 0.98 -24.17 27.34
C PHE A 67 2.24 -24.16 28.21
N LYS A 68 2.60 -23.00 28.77
CA LYS A 68 3.74 -22.90 29.70
C LYS A 68 3.48 -23.66 31.01
N ALA A 69 2.24 -23.68 31.51
CA ALA A 69 1.88 -24.35 32.75
C ALA A 69 1.67 -25.86 32.57
N ASN A 70 1.03 -26.27 31.48
CA ASN A 70 0.70 -27.65 31.17
C ASN A 70 0.61 -27.85 29.64
N PRO A 71 1.72 -28.22 28.97
CA PRO A 71 1.72 -28.41 27.51
C PRO A 71 0.74 -29.49 27.03
N SER A 72 0.64 -30.62 27.72
CA SER A 72 -0.25 -31.72 27.34
C SER A 72 -1.72 -31.32 27.51
N GLY A 73 -2.06 -30.61 28.59
CA GLY A 73 -3.41 -30.08 28.81
C GLY A 73 -3.80 -29.02 27.77
N ALA A 74 -2.89 -28.10 27.43
CA ALA A 74 -3.12 -27.05 26.43
C ALA A 74 -3.40 -27.61 25.02
N CYS A 75 -2.90 -28.81 24.73
CA CYS A 75 -3.15 -29.52 23.48
C CYS A 75 -4.16 -30.68 23.58
N SER A 76 -4.72 -30.97 24.76
CA SER A 76 -5.66 -32.08 24.95
C SER A 76 -7.04 -31.81 24.35
N SER A 77 -7.67 -32.83 23.77
CA SER A 77 -8.97 -32.74 23.07
C SER A 77 -10.16 -32.28 23.94
N SER A 78 -10.00 -32.20 25.26
CA SER A 78 -11.08 -31.92 26.22
C SER A 78 -11.35 -30.42 26.44
N ILE A 79 -10.43 -29.51 26.09
CA ILE A 79 -10.59 -28.07 26.29
C ILE A 79 -10.06 -27.33 25.07
N LYS A 80 -10.94 -26.84 24.18
CA LYS A 80 -10.62 -25.91 23.06
C LYS A 80 -9.18 -26.04 22.54
N SER A 81 -8.75 -27.28 22.24
CA SER A 81 -7.35 -27.51 21.91
C SER A 81 -7.09 -26.94 20.54
N PHE A 82 -6.20 -25.94 20.51
CA PHE A 82 -5.70 -25.34 19.29
C PHE A 82 -4.80 -26.31 18.51
N CYS A 83 -4.46 -27.47 19.10
CA CYS A 83 -3.53 -28.46 18.54
C CYS A 83 -4.25 -29.64 17.84
N LYS A 84 -5.58 -29.62 17.72
CA LYS A 84 -6.35 -30.68 17.03
C LYS A 84 -6.22 -30.55 15.50
N SER A 85 -6.28 -31.67 14.78
CA SER A 85 -6.25 -31.69 13.31
C SER A 85 -7.47 -31.03 12.64
N SER A 86 -8.60 -30.93 13.36
CA SER A 86 -9.83 -30.28 12.93
C SER A 86 -9.96 -28.83 13.39
N ALA A 87 -8.83 -28.14 13.62
CA ALA A 87 -8.82 -26.75 14.07
C ALA A 87 -9.44 -25.82 13.01
N THR A 88 -10.29 -24.89 13.46
CA THR A 88 -10.81 -23.81 12.63
C THR A 88 -9.71 -22.83 12.24
N LEU A 89 -9.92 -22.00 11.21
CA LEU A 89 -8.94 -20.99 10.80
C LEU A 89 -8.57 -20.01 11.94
N ASP A 90 -9.54 -19.65 12.79
CA ASP A 90 -9.30 -18.81 13.97
C ASP A 90 -8.42 -19.53 15.02
N GLU A 91 -8.63 -20.84 15.20
CA GLU A 91 -7.81 -21.66 16.11
C GLU A 91 -6.38 -21.80 15.58
N ILE A 92 -6.22 -22.05 14.27
CA ILE A 92 -4.93 -22.09 13.58
C ILE A 92 -4.21 -20.74 13.70
N GLY A 93 -4.91 -19.64 13.43
CA GLY A 93 -4.37 -18.30 13.57
C GLY A 93 -3.93 -18.00 15.00
N THR A 94 -4.72 -18.42 15.99
CA THR A 94 -4.39 -18.26 17.42
C THR A 94 -3.11 -19.01 17.76
N LEU A 95 -3.01 -20.29 17.36
CA LEU A 95 -1.81 -21.09 17.59
C LEU A 95 -0.59 -20.48 16.90
N TYR A 96 -0.76 -20.04 15.66
CA TYR A 96 0.29 -19.38 14.88
C TYR A 96 0.82 -18.15 15.61
N VAL A 97 -0.06 -17.22 15.98
CA VAL A 97 0.31 -15.99 16.70
C VAL A 97 0.92 -16.32 18.06
N ALA A 98 0.42 -17.34 18.76
CA ALA A 98 0.96 -17.77 20.03
C ALA A 98 2.38 -18.34 19.92
N MET A 99 2.66 -19.14 18.89
CA MET A 99 3.97 -19.78 18.72
C MET A 99 4.97 -18.92 17.95
N SER A 100 4.51 -17.88 17.26
CA SER A 100 5.38 -16.97 16.50
C SER A 100 6.15 -16.00 17.38
N GLN A 101 7.29 -15.51 16.89
CA GLN A 101 8.07 -14.45 17.53
C GLN A 101 7.20 -13.20 17.70
N GLN A 102 7.34 -12.47 18.80
CA GLN A 102 6.50 -11.28 19.03
C GLN A 102 6.79 -10.13 18.06
N ALA A 103 7.98 -10.08 17.46
CA ALA A 103 8.32 -9.09 16.46
C ALA A 103 9.06 -9.75 15.31
N PHE A 104 8.81 -9.28 14.10
CA PHE A 104 9.56 -9.63 12.91
C PHE A 104 9.69 -8.38 12.03
N ASP A 105 10.87 -8.20 11.45
CA ASP A 105 11.17 -7.07 10.58
C ASP A 105 12.00 -7.59 9.39
N ALA A 106 11.39 -7.59 8.20
CA ALA A 106 12.01 -8.10 6.99
C ALA A 106 13.27 -7.34 6.60
N ARG A 107 13.43 -6.08 7.02
CA ARG A 107 14.66 -5.29 6.81
C ARG A 107 15.83 -5.91 7.56
N THR A 108 15.61 -6.28 8.82
CA THR A 108 16.64 -6.94 9.65
C THR A 108 16.94 -8.35 9.19
N ALA A 109 15.96 -9.01 8.55
CA ALA A 109 16.14 -10.30 7.89
C ALA A 109 16.81 -10.21 6.52
N GLY A 110 17.12 -9.00 6.03
CA GLY A 110 17.73 -8.79 4.71
C GLY A 110 16.79 -9.03 3.53
N LEU A 111 15.48 -9.12 3.77
CA LEU A 111 14.44 -9.41 2.78
C LEU A 111 13.78 -8.16 2.19
N ALA A 112 14.00 -6.97 2.76
CA ALA A 112 13.51 -5.72 2.18
C ALA A 112 14.60 -5.07 1.32
N SER A 113 14.25 -4.67 0.10
CA SER A 113 15.11 -3.85 -0.76
C SER A 113 15.24 -2.42 -0.23
N PRO A 114 16.23 -1.64 -0.70
CA PRO A 114 16.40 -0.26 -0.27
C PRO A 114 15.14 0.60 -0.53
N VAL A 115 14.91 1.58 0.34
CA VAL A 115 13.82 2.55 0.16
C VAL A 115 14.08 3.37 -1.09
N ARG A 116 13.07 3.49 -1.96
CA ARG A 116 13.12 4.27 -3.19
C ARG A 116 12.19 5.48 -3.13
N ASP A 117 12.40 6.43 -4.05
CA ASP A 117 11.63 7.66 -4.15
C ASP A 117 10.79 7.66 -5.42
N GLN A 118 9.47 7.59 -5.25
CA GLN A 118 8.50 7.63 -6.36
C GLN A 118 8.33 9.01 -6.98
N LYS A 119 9.01 10.04 -6.44
CA LYS A 119 8.87 11.44 -6.85
C LYS A 119 7.41 11.90 -6.75
N ASP A 120 7.07 12.98 -7.45
CA ASP A 120 5.68 13.42 -7.53
C ASP A 120 4.97 12.70 -8.68
N CYS A 121 4.70 11.41 -8.46
CA CYS A 121 4.17 10.51 -9.47
C CYS A 121 3.27 9.41 -8.89
N LEU A 122 2.16 9.08 -9.57
CA LEU A 122 1.18 8.09 -9.13
C LEU A 122 1.61 6.63 -9.36
N THR A 123 2.84 6.30 -8.96
CA THR A 123 3.52 5.02 -9.20
C THR A 123 3.66 4.15 -7.95
N CYS A 124 3.07 4.56 -6.82
CA CYS A 124 3.14 3.87 -5.52
C CYS A 124 2.82 2.37 -5.62
N THR A 125 1.82 1.98 -6.42
CA THR A 125 1.47 0.57 -6.63
C THR A 125 2.61 -0.21 -7.26
N SER A 126 3.26 0.35 -8.28
CA SER A 126 4.39 -0.27 -8.97
C SER A 126 5.60 -0.39 -8.03
N PHE A 127 5.90 0.66 -7.24
CA PHE A 127 6.94 0.62 -6.20
C PHE A 127 6.67 -0.46 -5.16
N ALA A 128 5.46 -0.50 -4.59
CA ALA A 128 5.08 -1.50 -3.59
C ALA A 128 5.13 -2.93 -4.17
N THR A 129 4.74 -3.10 -5.43
CA THR A 129 4.70 -4.39 -6.11
C THR A 129 6.10 -4.92 -6.43
N ILE A 130 6.99 -4.09 -6.99
CA ILE A 130 8.39 -4.46 -7.20
C ILE A 130 9.05 -4.81 -5.87
N SER A 131 8.88 -3.98 -4.84
CA SER A 131 9.49 -4.22 -3.54
C SER A 131 8.98 -5.52 -2.89
N ALA A 132 7.70 -5.84 -3.04
CA ALA A 132 7.14 -7.12 -2.58
C ALA A 132 7.73 -8.31 -3.35
N ALA A 133 7.89 -8.16 -4.66
CA ALA A 133 8.42 -9.21 -5.53
C ALA A 133 9.91 -9.48 -5.25
N GLU A 134 10.71 -8.43 -5.03
CA GLU A 134 12.10 -8.51 -4.62
C GLU A 134 12.24 -9.21 -3.26
N ALA A 135 11.35 -8.88 -2.31
CA ALA A 135 11.31 -9.53 -1.01
C ALA A 135 10.95 -11.02 -1.10
N ALA A 136 9.94 -11.35 -1.90
CA ALA A 136 9.48 -12.73 -2.08
C ALA A 136 10.57 -13.61 -2.73
N VAL A 137 11.24 -13.10 -3.76
CA VAL A 137 12.35 -13.83 -4.40
C VAL A 137 13.55 -13.95 -3.46
N SER A 138 13.87 -12.89 -2.72
CA SER A 138 14.95 -12.94 -1.72
C SER A 138 14.67 -13.97 -0.63
N ALA A 139 13.42 -14.07 -0.18
CA ALA A 139 12.98 -15.08 0.78
C ALA A 139 13.06 -16.50 0.20
N ALA A 140 12.57 -16.70 -1.03
CA ALA A 140 12.58 -17.99 -1.72
C ALA A 140 14.01 -18.52 -1.95
N LEU A 141 14.90 -17.64 -2.38
CA LEU A 141 16.30 -17.98 -2.71
C LEU A 141 17.23 -17.89 -1.49
N LYS A 142 16.72 -17.46 -0.33
CA LYS A 142 17.51 -17.20 0.89
C LYS A 142 18.68 -16.25 0.62
N GLN A 143 18.40 -15.19 -0.15
CA GLN A 143 19.35 -14.15 -0.55
C GLN A 143 18.95 -12.80 0.04
N SER A 144 19.85 -11.83 -0.03
CA SER A 144 19.51 -10.46 0.37
C SER A 144 18.77 -9.73 -0.76
N ALA A 145 17.74 -8.99 -0.38
CA ALA A 145 17.04 -8.04 -1.26
C ALA A 145 17.83 -6.74 -1.50
N LYS A 146 18.94 -6.51 -0.77
CA LYS A 146 19.70 -5.25 -0.86
C LYS A 146 20.31 -4.98 -2.23
N SER A 147 20.61 -6.02 -2.98
CA SER A 147 21.15 -5.93 -4.35
C SER A 147 20.09 -6.16 -5.42
N LYS A 148 18.81 -6.21 -5.03
CA LYS A 148 17.70 -6.39 -5.97
C LYS A 148 17.17 -5.02 -6.35
N GLU A 149 17.38 -4.69 -7.62
CA GLU A 149 16.95 -3.44 -8.22
C GLU A 149 16.24 -3.74 -9.54
N TRP A 150 14.97 -4.13 -9.45
CA TRP A 150 14.13 -4.30 -10.64
C TRP A 150 13.45 -2.99 -11.01
N SER A 151 13.26 -2.79 -12.32
CA SER A 151 12.72 -1.56 -12.87
C SER A 151 11.26 -1.38 -12.48
N VAL A 152 11.00 -0.37 -11.65
CA VAL A 152 9.63 0.09 -11.37
C VAL A 152 9.01 0.70 -12.61
N GLN A 153 9.82 1.35 -13.43
CA GLN A 153 9.38 1.95 -14.68
C GLN A 153 8.90 0.89 -15.69
N ALA A 154 9.57 -0.26 -15.80
CA ALA A 154 9.11 -1.37 -16.62
C ALA A 154 7.72 -1.83 -16.19
N LEU A 155 7.53 -2.06 -14.89
CA LEU A 155 6.22 -2.48 -14.39
C LEU A 155 5.14 -1.42 -14.62
N HIS A 156 5.45 -0.15 -14.41
CA HIS A 156 4.47 0.94 -14.55
C HIS A 156 4.12 1.26 -16.01
N SER A 157 5.14 1.43 -16.85
CA SER A 157 5.01 1.99 -18.19
C SER A 157 4.85 0.93 -19.28
N CYS A 158 5.35 -0.30 -19.08
CA CYS A 158 5.27 -1.35 -20.09
C CYS A 158 4.11 -2.34 -19.88
N SER A 159 3.55 -2.42 -18.67
CA SER A 159 2.48 -3.37 -18.35
C SER A 159 1.11 -2.79 -18.70
N THR A 160 0.81 -2.64 -20.00
CA THR A 160 -0.51 -2.18 -20.45
C THR A 160 -1.41 -3.37 -20.75
N GLU A 161 -2.22 -3.84 -19.78
CA GLU A 161 -3.18 -4.94 -20.01
C GLU A 161 -4.25 -4.59 -21.07
N HIS A 162 -4.41 -3.31 -21.42
CA HIS A 162 -5.42 -2.84 -22.38
C HIS A 162 -4.90 -1.77 -23.37
N GLY A 163 -3.58 -1.68 -23.57
CA GLY A 163 -2.98 -0.65 -24.44
C GLY A 163 -3.14 0.78 -23.92
N GLU A 164 -3.60 0.95 -22.68
CA GLU A 164 -3.68 2.26 -22.04
C GLU A 164 -2.29 2.81 -21.75
N GLU A 165 -2.00 3.96 -22.33
CA GLU A 165 -0.80 4.73 -22.07
C GLU A 165 -0.70 5.11 -20.58
N ARG A 166 0.37 4.68 -19.92
CA ARG A 166 0.59 4.96 -18.50
C ARG A 166 1.44 6.21 -18.33
N THR A 167 0.88 7.18 -17.62
CA THR A 167 1.51 8.47 -17.33
C THR A 167 1.80 8.58 -15.84
N CYS A 168 2.40 9.69 -15.45
CA CYS A 168 2.58 10.03 -14.05
C CYS A 168 1.28 10.35 -13.32
N ARG A 169 0.19 10.58 -14.08
CA ARG A 169 -1.15 10.88 -13.58
C ARG A 169 -2.10 9.68 -13.60
N SER A 170 -1.64 8.51 -14.05
CA SER A 170 -2.41 7.26 -13.99
C SER A 170 -1.70 6.24 -13.12
N THR A 171 -2.49 5.36 -12.49
CA THR A 171 -2.01 4.29 -11.61
C THR A 171 -2.26 2.93 -12.24
N VAL A 172 -1.54 1.91 -11.79
CA VAL A 172 -1.92 0.51 -11.96
C VAL A 172 -2.67 0.02 -10.72
N SER A 173 -3.69 -0.81 -10.89
CA SER A 173 -4.33 -1.46 -9.75
C SER A 173 -3.36 -2.45 -9.10
N VAL A 174 -3.47 -2.69 -7.79
CA VAL A 174 -2.61 -3.67 -7.12
C VAL A 174 -2.76 -5.05 -7.78
N LEU A 175 -3.97 -5.41 -8.16
CA LEU A 175 -4.27 -6.70 -8.79
C LEU A 175 -3.59 -6.84 -10.16
N ASP A 176 -3.66 -5.81 -11.00
CA ASP A 176 -3.06 -5.86 -12.34
C ASP A 176 -1.53 -5.82 -12.25
N ALA A 177 -0.98 -5.06 -11.28
CA ALA A 177 0.44 -5.02 -11.01
C ALA A 177 0.99 -6.39 -10.59
N VAL A 178 0.30 -7.12 -9.69
CA VAL A 178 0.75 -8.47 -9.30
C VAL A 178 0.53 -9.50 -10.41
N LYS A 179 -0.51 -9.35 -11.25
CA LYS A 179 -0.72 -10.20 -12.43
C LYS A 179 0.37 -10.00 -13.48
N ALA A 180 0.88 -8.78 -13.64
CA ALA A 180 1.97 -8.49 -14.55
C ALA A 180 3.28 -9.23 -14.20
N LEU A 181 3.44 -9.65 -12.94
CA LEU A 181 4.57 -10.47 -12.50
C LEU A 181 4.46 -11.95 -12.90
N GLN A 182 3.27 -12.43 -13.27
CA GLN A 182 3.05 -13.84 -13.58
C GLN A 182 3.81 -14.27 -14.84
N PRO A 183 4.24 -15.55 -14.95
CA PRO A 183 5.14 -16.01 -16.01
C PRO A 183 4.72 -15.67 -17.43
N SER A 184 3.41 -15.66 -17.72
CA SER A 184 2.87 -15.36 -19.05
C SER A 184 2.95 -13.87 -19.45
N LYS A 185 3.15 -12.97 -18.48
CA LYS A 185 3.15 -11.50 -18.69
C LYS A 185 4.46 -10.83 -18.28
N ARG A 186 5.37 -11.60 -17.70
CA ARG A 186 6.58 -11.10 -17.05
C ARG A 186 7.59 -10.55 -18.05
N LYS A 187 7.71 -9.22 -18.08
CA LYS A 187 8.79 -8.47 -18.74
C LYS A 187 9.47 -7.55 -17.71
N LEU A 188 9.98 -8.15 -16.64
CA LEU A 188 10.73 -7.39 -15.65
C LEU A 188 12.20 -7.35 -16.05
N VAL A 189 12.72 -6.13 -16.21
CA VAL A 189 14.14 -5.85 -16.38
C VAL A 189 14.70 -5.22 -15.11
N THR A 190 16.02 -5.14 -15.03
CA THR A 190 16.71 -4.43 -13.95
C THR A 190 16.53 -2.91 -14.06
N GLU A 191 16.67 -2.20 -12.95
CA GLU A 191 16.65 -0.74 -12.88
C GLU A 191 17.72 -0.13 -13.81
N ASP A 192 18.90 -0.74 -13.93
CA ASP A 192 19.93 -0.31 -14.88
C ASP A 192 19.49 -0.39 -16.36
N CYS A 193 18.62 -1.35 -16.71
CA CYS A 193 18.09 -1.47 -18.08
C CYS A 193 17.02 -0.43 -18.40
N LEU A 194 16.19 -0.09 -17.43
CA LEU A 194 15.14 0.90 -17.57
C LEU A 194 15.02 1.71 -16.28
N PRO A 195 15.88 2.73 -16.10
CA PRO A 195 15.90 3.52 -14.88
C PRO A 195 14.60 4.31 -14.70
N TYR A 196 14.23 4.55 -13.46
CA TYR A 196 13.09 5.38 -13.11
C TYR A 196 13.38 6.86 -13.37
N THR A 197 12.87 7.37 -14.50
CA THR A 197 13.07 8.76 -14.96
C THR A 197 11.79 9.56 -15.02
N ILE A 198 10.65 8.99 -14.65
CA ILE A 198 9.35 9.68 -14.73
C ILE A 198 9.31 10.81 -13.70
N SER A 199 9.01 12.03 -14.16
CA SER A 199 8.88 13.21 -13.32
C SER A 199 7.45 13.74 -13.31
N GLU A 200 7.18 14.64 -12.36
CA GLU A 200 5.92 15.36 -12.24
C GLU A 200 5.49 15.98 -13.57
N GLY A 201 4.20 15.88 -13.89
CA GLY A 201 3.63 16.51 -15.08
C GLY A 201 4.08 15.92 -16.42
N ALA A 202 4.95 14.91 -16.43
CA ALA A 202 5.38 14.25 -17.65
C ALA A 202 4.17 13.61 -18.36
N SER A 203 3.93 14.05 -19.59
CA SER A 203 3.02 13.38 -20.52
C SER A 203 3.49 11.95 -20.78
N TYR A 204 2.58 11.12 -21.31
CA TYR A 204 2.99 9.82 -21.82
C TYR A 204 4.15 9.99 -22.79
N ASN A 205 5.21 9.23 -22.57
CA ASN A 205 6.28 9.08 -23.53
C ASN A 205 6.44 7.58 -23.77
N LYS A 206 6.30 7.15 -25.03
CA LYS A 206 6.57 5.77 -25.46
C LYS A 206 7.99 5.32 -25.07
N ASP A 207 8.92 6.25 -24.98
CA ASP A 207 10.30 5.99 -24.56
C ASP A 207 10.39 5.61 -23.08
N ASN A 208 9.34 5.86 -22.27
CA ASN A 208 9.28 5.38 -20.90
C ASN A 208 9.21 3.84 -20.81
N CYS A 209 8.87 3.16 -21.91
CA CYS A 209 8.94 1.72 -22.06
C CYS A 209 10.03 1.27 -23.07
N ALA A 210 10.92 2.17 -23.49
CA ALA A 210 12.04 1.80 -24.35
C ALA A 210 13.18 1.20 -23.51
N GLU A 211 13.14 -0.12 -23.31
CA GLU A 211 14.22 -0.85 -22.65
C GLU A 211 15.55 -0.65 -23.39
N LYS A 212 16.61 -0.26 -22.65
CA LYS A 212 17.97 -0.11 -23.22
C LYS A 212 18.70 -1.44 -23.33
N CYS A 213 18.24 -2.45 -22.60
CA CYS A 213 18.79 -3.80 -22.62
C CYS A 213 17.74 -4.85 -22.27
N LYS A 214 18.08 -6.11 -22.55
CA LYS A 214 17.29 -7.28 -22.18
C LYS A 214 17.78 -7.93 -20.87
N ASN A 215 18.58 -7.24 -20.06
CA ASN A 215 19.15 -7.84 -18.85
C ASN A 215 18.03 -8.05 -17.83
N GLN A 216 17.67 -9.31 -17.66
CA GLN A 216 16.80 -9.77 -16.60
C GLN A 216 17.65 -10.30 -15.45
N ASP A 217 17.22 -10.04 -14.23
CA ASP A 217 17.81 -10.69 -13.07
C ASP A 217 17.52 -12.20 -13.15
N PRO A 218 18.55 -13.07 -13.21
CA PRO A 218 18.34 -14.51 -13.34
C PRO A 218 17.51 -15.09 -12.19
N ALA A 219 17.48 -14.44 -11.02
CA ALA A 219 16.66 -14.86 -9.88
C ALA A 219 15.15 -14.88 -10.21
N ILE A 220 14.69 -14.02 -11.11
CA ILE A 220 13.29 -13.99 -11.55
C ILE A 220 12.91 -15.30 -12.24
N SER A 221 13.84 -15.90 -12.99
CA SER A 221 13.58 -17.14 -13.75
C SER A 221 13.54 -18.41 -12.89
N GLN A 222 14.00 -18.34 -11.63
CA GLN A 222 14.11 -19.50 -10.74
C GLN A 222 12.80 -19.90 -10.05
N GLY A 223 11.69 -19.24 -10.38
CA GLY A 223 10.39 -19.57 -9.82
C GLY A 223 9.24 -18.84 -10.51
N THR A 224 8.05 -18.98 -9.93
CA THR A 224 6.82 -18.37 -10.42
C THR A 224 6.22 -17.45 -9.35
N PHE A 225 5.67 -16.33 -9.80
CA PHE A 225 4.89 -15.46 -8.93
C PHE A 225 3.44 -15.94 -8.88
N SER A 226 2.88 -15.95 -7.67
CA SER A 226 1.45 -16.07 -7.42
C SER A 226 1.06 -15.04 -6.36
N TYR A 227 -0.22 -14.70 -6.31
CA TYR A 227 -0.73 -13.78 -5.30
C TYR A 227 -1.88 -14.44 -4.54
N LYS A 228 -2.02 -14.06 -3.27
CA LYS A 228 -3.12 -14.47 -2.41
C LYS A 228 -3.63 -13.24 -1.67
N GLN A 229 -4.94 -13.01 -1.71
CA GLN A 229 -5.57 -12.03 -0.84
C GLN A 229 -5.52 -12.53 0.61
N LEU A 230 -5.05 -11.69 1.52
CA LEU A 230 -4.94 -12.00 2.94
C LEU A 230 -6.06 -11.26 3.67
N ASN A 231 -6.89 -12.01 4.39
CA ASN A 231 -8.12 -11.46 4.99
C ASN A 231 -8.01 -11.37 6.51
N THR A 232 -6.96 -11.91 7.09
CA THR A 232 -6.78 -11.94 8.54
C THR A 232 -5.41 -11.39 8.97
N PRO A 233 -5.32 -10.78 10.16
CA PRO A 233 -4.05 -10.27 10.67
C PRO A 233 -2.95 -11.33 10.82
N TRP A 234 -3.29 -12.59 11.09
CA TRP A 234 -2.29 -13.66 11.21
C TRP A 234 -1.76 -14.11 9.85
N GLU A 235 -2.60 -14.14 8.80
CA GLU A 235 -2.14 -14.43 7.44
C GLU A 235 -1.16 -13.36 6.97
N VAL A 236 -1.42 -12.08 7.29
CA VAL A 236 -0.47 -10.99 7.01
C VAL A 236 0.85 -11.22 7.72
N GLN A 237 0.83 -11.55 9.02
CA GLN A 237 2.06 -11.84 9.77
C GLN A 237 2.81 -13.05 9.22
N GLN A 238 2.09 -14.11 8.83
CA GLN A 238 2.67 -15.29 8.22
C GLN A 238 3.31 -14.97 6.88
N HIS A 239 2.62 -14.21 6.05
CA HIS A 239 3.11 -13.83 4.73
C HIS A 239 4.37 -12.97 4.82
N ILE A 240 4.41 -11.97 5.71
CA ILE A 240 5.61 -11.15 5.93
C ILE A 240 6.81 -12.01 6.36
N ARG A 241 6.59 -13.04 7.18
CA ARG A 241 7.68 -13.93 7.64
C ARG A 241 8.19 -14.85 6.55
N ASN A 242 7.27 -15.36 5.73
CA ASN A 242 7.60 -16.32 4.68
C ASN A 242 8.14 -15.65 3.42
N TRP A 243 7.70 -14.42 3.13
CA TRP A 243 7.92 -13.75 1.83
C TRP A 243 8.43 -12.32 1.96
N GLY A 244 8.65 -11.80 3.17
CA GLY A 244 9.29 -10.51 3.43
C GLY A 244 8.37 -9.29 3.38
N GLY A 245 7.17 -9.36 2.80
CA GLY A 245 6.26 -8.20 2.83
C GLY A 245 4.88 -8.47 2.26
N VAL A 246 3.95 -7.55 2.53
CA VAL A 246 2.59 -7.56 2.01
C VAL A 246 2.27 -6.20 1.40
N ILE A 247 1.77 -6.18 0.17
CA ILE A 247 1.25 -4.96 -0.45
C ILE A 247 -0.06 -4.60 0.23
N THR A 248 -0.17 -3.38 0.72
CA THR A 248 -1.41 -2.87 1.31
C THR A 248 -1.63 -1.41 0.91
N ARG A 249 -2.76 -0.84 1.32
CA ARG A 249 -3.12 0.54 1.07
C ARG A 249 -3.19 1.30 2.39
N LEU A 250 -2.58 2.47 2.39
CA LEU A 250 -2.68 3.46 3.45
C LEU A 250 -3.50 4.64 2.93
N ASN A 251 -4.50 5.08 3.70
CA ASN A 251 -5.13 6.37 3.45
C ASN A 251 -4.23 7.46 4.05
N VAL A 252 -3.67 8.31 3.19
CA VAL A 252 -2.80 9.42 3.56
C VAL A 252 -3.67 10.63 3.85
N TYR A 253 -3.64 11.08 5.09
CA TYR A 253 -4.31 12.30 5.52
C TYR A 253 -3.31 13.46 5.61
N GLN A 254 -3.83 14.68 5.59
CA GLN A 254 -3.03 15.91 5.59
C GLN A 254 -2.02 15.99 6.76
N ASP A 255 -2.35 15.37 7.90
CA ASP A 255 -1.52 15.37 9.10
C ASP A 255 -0.39 14.33 9.08
N LEU A 256 -0.38 13.36 8.15
CA LEU A 256 0.62 12.29 8.13
C LEU A 256 2.05 12.84 8.07
N ARG A 257 2.29 13.81 7.17
CA ARG A 257 3.61 14.43 7.00
C ARG A 257 4.03 15.20 8.26
N THR A 258 3.13 16.00 8.82
CA THR A 258 3.38 16.75 10.05
C THR A 258 3.63 15.81 11.23
N PHE A 259 2.87 14.72 11.35
CA PHE A 259 3.06 13.72 12.39
C PHE A 259 4.47 13.14 12.37
N PHE A 260 4.98 12.71 11.22
CA PHE A 260 6.32 12.12 11.14
C PHE A 260 7.45 13.15 11.22
N LYS A 261 7.18 14.41 10.89
CA LYS A 261 8.10 15.52 11.18
C LYS A 261 8.29 15.69 12.70
N ASP A 262 7.20 15.66 13.46
CA ASP A 262 7.22 15.89 14.91
C ASP A 262 7.57 14.62 15.70
N LYS A 263 7.16 13.46 15.20
CA LYS A 263 7.30 12.13 15.83
C LYS A 263 7.87 11.12 14.82
N PRO A 264 9.15 11.25 14.42
CA PRO A 264 9.76 10.39 13.39
C PRO A 264 9.80 8.90 13.74
N ARG A 265 9.62 8.54 15.03
CA ARG A 265 9.54 7.17 15.53
C ARG A 265 8.17 6.84 16.16
N GLY A 266 7.17 7.66 15.88
CA GLY A 266 5.82 7.52 16.41
C GLY A 266 5.02 6.42 15.71
N ILE A 267 3.95 5.97 16.36
CA ILE A 267 2.93 5.12 15.74
C ILE A 267 1.83 6.07 15.26
N TYR A 268 1.68 6.19 13.94
CA TYR A 268 0.59 6.95 13.34
C TYR A 268 -0.70 6.12 13.42
N ASN A 269 -1.69 6.61 14.16
CA ASN A 269 -2.97 5.93 14.37
C ASN A 269 -4.07 6.44 13.43
N GLY A 270 -3.72 7.21 12.40
CA GLY A 270 -4.67 7.89 11.54
C GLY A 270 -5.08 9.26 12.10
N VAL A 271 -6.23 9.74 11.64
CA VAL A 271 -6.79 11.05 11.98
C VAL A 271 -7.18 11.10 13.46
N GLU A 272 -6.37 11.75 14.28
CA GLU A 272 -6.69 12.00 15.70
C GLU A 272 -7.71 13.15 15.88
N ARG A 273 -7.87 14.03 14.87
CA ARG A 273 -8.73 15.23 14.94
C ARG A 273 -9.79 15.28 13.86
N THR A 274 -11.03 15.54 14.25
CA THR A 274 -12.12 15.88 13.30
C THR A 274 -11.69 17.05 12.42
N GLY A 275 -11.66 16.87 11.10
CA GLY A 275 -11.35 17.93 10.13
C GLY A 275 -10.16 17.65 9.20
N ASN A 276 -9.34 16.62 9.45
CA ASN A 276 -8.25 16.29 8.50
C ASN A 276 -8.81 15.70 7.20
N GLN A 277 -8.42 16.29 6.08
CA GLN A 277 -8.82 15.84 4.75
C GLN A 277 -8.00 14.62 4.33
N LEU A 278 -8.68 13.64 3.71
CA LEU A 278 -8.02 12.56 2.98
C LEU A 278 -7.32 13.19 1.77
N MET A 279 -5.99 13.08 1.72
CA MET A 279 -5.20 13.62 0.62
C MET A 279 -5.18 12.64 -0.54
N GLU A 280 -4.78 11.41 -0.25
CA GLU A 280 -4.74 10.35 -1.25
C GLU A 280 -4.81 8.96 -0.60
N PRO A 281 -5.37 7.98 -1.31
CA PRO A 281 -5.02 6.58 -1.06
C PRO A 281 -3.64 6.26 -1.60
N HIS A 282 -2.81 5.52 -0.88
CA HIS A 282 -1.41 5.26 -1.27
C HIS A 282 -1.05 3.79 -1.05
N ALA A 283 -0.49 3.12 -2.06
CA ALA A 283 -0.02 1.74 -1.93
C ALA A 283 1.34 1.70 -1.23
N VAL A 284 1.52 0.77 -0.29
CA VAL A 284 2.75 0.61 0.49
C VAL A 284 3.12 -0.86 0.64
N LEU A 285 4.40 -1.13 0.89
CA LEU A 285 4.86 -2.44 1.34
C LEU A 285 4.89 -2.50 2.87
N PHE A 286 4.13 -3.41 3.44
CA PHE A 286 4.17 -3.69 4.87
C PHE A 286 5.19 -4.80 5.16
N VAL A 287 6.30 -4.45 5.84
CA VAL A 287 7.51 -5.30 5.99
C VAL A 287 7.76 -5.83 7.40
N ALA A 288 6.94 -5.42 8.37
CA ALA A 288 7.19 -5.74 9.77
C ALA A 288 5.89 -6.01 10.51
N SER A 289 5.97 -6.85 11.54
CA SER A 289 4.88 -7.07 12.47
C SER A 289 5.38 -7.06 13.90
N CYS A 290 4.62 -6.45 14.81
CA CYS A 290 4.95 -6.43 16.22
C CYS A 290 3.68 -6.63 17.06
N LEU A 291 3.65 -7.73 17.79
CA LEU A 291 2.60 -8.10 18.74
C LEU A 291 2.92 -7.48 20.10
N ARG A 292 2.86 -6.15 20.17
CA ARG A 292 3.10 -5.42 21.42
C ARG A 292 1.77 -4.96 22.01
N ARG A 293 1.60 -5.12 23.33
CA ARG A 293 0.44 -4.54 24.04
C ARG A 293 0.46 -3.01 23.85
N PRO A 294 -0.67 -2.39 23.43
CA PRO A 294 -0.82 -0.94 23.53
C PRO A 294 -0.57 -0.52 24.98
N GLY A 295 0.38 0.38 25.24
CA GLY A 295 0.61 0.95 26.58
C GLY A 295 1.93 0.59 27.29
N ARG A 296 2.79 -0.25 26.73
CA ARG A 296 4.19 -0.41 27.23
C ARG A 296 5.21 -0.25 26.11
N VAL A 297 5.67 0.98 25.88
CA VAL A 297 6.86 1.26 25.07
C VAL A 297 8.09 1.28 26.00
N PRO A 298 8.93 0.25 26.06
CA PRO A 298 10.19 0.30 26.77
C PRO A 298 11.19 1.12 25.96
N ALA A 299 12.02 1.86 26.68
CA ALA A 299 13.03 2.76 26.14
C ALA A 299 14.03 2.09 25.16
N ARG A 300 14.19 0.76 25.18
CA ARG A 300 15.22 0.05 24.40
C ARG A 300 14.87 -0.33 22.96
N ALA A 301 13.61 -0.24 22.53
CA ALA A 301 13.26 -0.41 21.11
C ALA A 301 13.56 0.86 20.27
N ARG A 302 14.06 1.93 20.89
CA ARG A 302 14.30 3.24 20.27
C ARG A 302 15.49 3.28 19.31
N ASN A 303 16.37 2.27 19.28
CA ASN A 303 17.69 2.38 18.64
C ASN A 303 17.90 1.59 17.34
N ARG A 304 16.90 0.88 16.79
CA ARG A 304 17.13 0.00 15.61
C ARG A 304 16.16 0.15 14.43
N ALA A 305 15.24 1.10 14.49
CA ALA A 305 14.47 1.52 13.31
C ALA A 305 14.98 2.91 12.89
N ALA A 306 16.09 2.94 12.17
CA ALA A 306 16.56 4.11 11.45
C ALA A 306 16.58 3.73 9.97
N LEU A 307 15.83 4.52 9.19
CA LEU A 307 15.83 4.71 7.73
C LEU A 307 16.25 3.49 6.89
#